data_AF-A0A7V9LFU7-F1
#
_entry.id   AF-A0A7V9LFU7-F1
#
_cell.length_a   1.000
_cell.length_b   1.000
_cell.length_c   1.000
_cell.angle_alpha   90.00
_cell.angle_beta   90.00
_cell.angle_gamma   90.00
#
_symmetry.space_group_name_H-M   'P 1'
#
loop_
_entity.id
_entity.type
_entity.pdbx_description
1 polymer ?
#
loop_
_entity_poly.entity_id
_entity_poly.type
_entity_poly.pdbx_seq_one_letter_code
_entity_poly.pdbx_strand_id
1 'polypeptide(L)'
;MSGAGEVVEPIPRPAAHGVVLIPQTAGLTTPDVYAAADRLGENRGEAELEVIRRKLRDAVERGASPLDYPEHLVNDLQPAAISLRPEIEKPLQALRSAGAAHAMVTGSGPTAFGLFEDLAGAQAVAAELAESFPSAIATGPLAPEAEVGPA
;
A
#
# COMPACT_ATOMS: atom_id res chain seq x y z
N MET A 1 2.98 7.06 13.24
CA MET A 1 1.65 6.83 13.84
C MET A 1 1.75 5.79 14.94
N SER A 2 0.86 5.84 15.94
CA SER A 2 0.73 4.84 17.01
C SER A 2 -0.76 4.63 17.36
N GLY A 3 -1.05 3.65 18.22
CA GLY A 3 -2.41 3.23 18.54
C GLY A 3 -3.06 2.41 17.42
N ALA A 4 -4.37 2.56 17.24
CA ALA A 4 -5.14 2.03 16.11
C ALA A 4 -5.07 2.91 14.86
N GLY A 5 -4.12 3.86 14.82
CA GLY A 5 -3.93 4.82 13.73
C GLY A 5 -4.44 6.24 14.03
N GLU A 6 -4.95 6.48 15.24
CA GLU A 6 -5.49 7.77 15.67
C GLU A 6 -4.41 8.80 16.05
N VAL A 7 -3.20 8.35 16.39
CA VAL A 7 -2.09 9.23 16.73
C VAL A 7 -1.21 9.42 15.50
N VAL A 8 -1.28 10.61 14.90
CA VAL A 8 -0.52 10.98 13.71
C VAL A 8 0.56 12.01 14.03
N GLU A 9 1.72 11.86 13.39
CA GLU A 9 2.85 12.79 13.48
C GLU A 9 3.17 13.28 12.07
N PRO A 10 3.43 14.58 11.87
CA PRO A 10 3.91 15.07 10.58
C PRO A 10 5.24 14.42 10.22
N ILE A 11 5.38 14.04 8.95
CA ILE A 11 6.62 13.53 8.38
C ILE A 11 7.03 14.39 7.18
N PRO A 12 8.34 14.45 6.83
CA PRO A 12 8.77 15.05 5.59
C PRO A 12 8.04 14.42 4.40
N ARG A 13 7.81 15.25 3.38
CA ARG A 13 7.19 14.80 2.15
C ARG A 13 8.13 13.79 1.45
N PRO A 14 7.63 12.63 1.01
CA PRO A 14 8.46 11.71 0.24
C PRO A 14 8.80 12.33 -1.11
N ALA A 15 9.89 11.85 -1.71
CA ALA A 15 10.17 12.12 -3.11
C ALA A 15 8.97 11.73 -4.01
N ALA A 16 8.87 12.39 -5.16
CA ALA A 16 7.82 12.08 -6.14
C ALA A 16 7.90 10.62 -6.57
N HIS A 17 6.73 9.98 -6.71
CA HIS A 17 6.57 8.62 -7.21
C HIS A 17 5.16 8.46 -7.77
N GLY A 18 4.98 7.42 -8.58
CA GLY A 18 3.67 6.99 -9.06
C GLY A 18 3.09 5.86 -8.23
N VAL A 19 1.77 5.80 -8.15
CA VAL A 19 1.01 4.74 -7.51
C VAL A 19 -0.10 4.30 -8.44
N VAL A 20 -0.22 2.99 -8.69
CA VAL A 20 -1.41 2.40 -9.33
C VAL A 20 -2.21 1.67 -8.27
N LEU A 21 -3.50 1.95 -8.17
CA LEU A 21 -4.47 1.31 -7.27
C LEU A 21 -5.41 0.44 -8.11
N ILE A 22 -5.66 -0.79 -7.66
CA ILE A 22 -6.63 -1.70 -8.28
C ILE A 22 -7.66 -2.12 -7.22
N PRO A 23 -8.75 -1.34 -7.05
CA PRO A 23 -9.86 -1.71 -6.19
C PRO A 23 -10.56 -2.96 -6.71
N GLN A 24 -10.90 -3.88 -5.81
CA GLN A 24 -11.73 -5.04 -6.13
C GLN A 24 -13.21 -4.74 -5.84
N THR A 25 -14.12 -5.33 -6.61
CA THR A 25 -15.56 -5.03 -6.58
C THR A 25 -16.28 -5.55 -5.35
N ALA A 26 -15.82 -6.63 -4.75
CA ALA A 26 -16.40 -7.18 -3.53
C ALA A 26 -15.44 -6.97 -2.36
N GLY A 27 -15.95 -6.36 -1.29
CA GLY A 27 -15.17 -5.92 -0.16
C GLY A 27 -14.71 -7.03 0.78
N LEU A 28 -13.86 -6.64 1.73
CA LEU A 28 -13.55 -7.36 2.95
C LEU A 28 -13.94 -6.44 4.11
N THR A 29 -14.54 -7.00 5.16
CA THR A 29 -14.77 -6.21 6.37
C THR A 29 -13.47 -6.19 7.19
N THR A 30 -13.14 -5.04 7.76
CA THR A 30 -11.96 -4.92 8.61
C THR A 30 -11.97 -5.94 9.76
N PRO A 31 -13.08 -6.13 10.51
CA PRO A 31 -13.12 -7.13 11.59
C PRO A 31 -12.79 -8.56 11.12
N ASP A 32 -13.29 -8.98 9.94
CA ASP A 32 -13.05 -10.34 9.44
C ASP A 32 -11.57 -10.56 9.10
N VAL A 33 -10.91 -9.54 8.55
CA VAL A 33 -9.48 -9.59 8.19
C VAL A 33 -8.61 -9.66 9.44
N TYR A 34 -8.91 -8.86 10.47
CA TYR A 34 -8.20 -8.97 11.75
C TYR A 34 -8.41 -10.33 12.41
N ALA A 35 -9.66 -10.82 12.44
CA ALA A 35 -9.95 -12.16 12.97
C ALA A 35 -9.23 -13.28 12.18
N ALA A 36 -9.03 -13.10 10.87
CA ALA A 36 -8.24 -14.02 10.06
C ALA A 36 -6.73 -13.92 10.37
N ALA A 37 -6.20 -12.72 10.55
CA ALA A 37 -4.80 -12.51 10.94
C ALA A 37 -4.51 -13.17 12.30
N ASP A 38 -5.39 -13.00 13.28
CA ASP A 38 -5.28 -13.63 14.60
C ASP A 38 -5.25 -15.16 14.51
N ARG A 39 -6.04 -15.75 13.60
CA ARG A 39 -6.05 -17.20 13.36
C ARG A 39 -4.77 -17.71 12.69
N LEU A 40 -4.16 -16.91 11.81
CA LEU A 40 -2.91 -17.28 11.14
C LEU A 40 -1.71 -17.19 12.09
N GLY A 41 -1.75 -16.28 13.07
CA GLY A 41 -0.71 -16.15 14.09
C GLY A 41 0.63 -15.62 13.56
N GLU A 42 0.65 -15.02 12.38
CA GLU A 42 1.85 -14.50 11.70
C GLU A 42 2.24 -13.09 12.15
N ASN A 43 1.89 -12.71 13.38
CA ASN A 43 2.16 -11.38 13.91
C ASN A 43 3.64 -11.22 14.26
N ARG A 44 4.23 -10.11 13.83
CA ARG A 44 5.61 -9.74 14.18
C ARG A 44 5.74 -9.49 15.69
N GLY A 45 6.87 -9.91 16.24
CA GLY A 45 7.22 -9.58 17.62
C GLY A 45 7.55 -8.09 17.79
N GLU A 46 7.39 -7.56 19.00
CA GLU A 46 7.64 -6.14 19.31
C GLU A 46 9.05 -5.69 18.91
N ALA A 47 10.07 -6.52 19.16
CA ALA A 47 11.45 -6.21 18.81
C ALA A 47 11.67 -6.07 17.29
N GLU A 48 11.00 -6.90 16.49
CA GLU A 48 11.07 -6.81 15.03
C GLU A 48 10.36 -5.55 14.51
N LEU A 49 9.17 -5.27 15.05
CA LEU A 49 8.41 -4.06 14.73
C LEU A 49 9.21 -2.80 15.04
N GLU A 50 9.89 -2.75 16.18
CA GLU A 50 10.70 -1.60 16.57
C GLU A 50 11.87 -1.37 15.60
N VAL A 51 12.52 -2.44 15.13
CA VAL A 51 13.60 -2.34 14.13
C VAL A 51 13.06 -1.79 12.81
N ILE A 52 11.91 -2.27 12.33
CA ILE A 52 11.28 -1.79 11.09
C ILE A 52 10.85 -0.33 11.23
N ARG A 53 10.20 0.04 12.35
CA ARG A 53 9.77 1.41 12.64
C ARG A 53 10.93 2.39 12.60
N ARG A 54 12.06 2.05 13.23
CA ARG A 54 13.26 2.90 13.20
C ARG A 54 13.79 3.08 11.79
N LYS A 55 13.93 2.00 11.01
CA LYS A 55 14.43 2.08 9.64
C LYS A 55 13.53 2.91 8.72
N LEU A 56 12.20 2.74 8.83
CA LEU A 56 11.23 3.54 8.10
C LEU A 56 11.31 5.01 8.50
N ARG A 57 11.39 5.31 9.80
CA ARG A 57 11.53 6.68 10.31
C ARG A 57 12.78 7.33 9.76
N ASP A 58 13.93 6.67 9.86
CA ASP A 58 15.20 7.19 9.35
C ASP A 58 15.13 7.48 7.83
N ALA A 59 14.48 6.61 7.04
CA ALA A 59 14.32 6.82 5.60
C ALA A 59 13.40 8.01 5.28
N VAL A 60 12.26 8.07 5.95
CA VAL A 60 11.28 9.15 5.82
C VAL A 60 11.86 10.50 6.25
N GLU A 61 12.62 10.55 7.34
CA GLU A 61 13.28 11.78 7.83
C GLU A 61 14.31 12.34 6.83
N ARG A 62 14.92 11.48 6.01
CA ARG A 62 15.81 11.88 4.91
C ARG A 62 15.06 12.30 3.64
N GLY A 63 13.72 12.21 3.61
CA GLY A 63 12.91 12.49 2.42
C GLY A 63 13.08 11.44 1.31
N ALA A 64 13.49 10.22 1.65
CA ALA A 64 13.68 9.15 0.68
C ALA A 64 12.35 8.76 -0.01
N SER A 65 12.44 8.23 -1.22
CA SER A 65 11.29 7.64 -1.91
C SER A 65 10.94 6.30 -1.28
N PRO A 66 9.66 5.91 -1.19
CA PRO A 66 9.31 4.52 -0.82
C PRO A 66 9.89 3.47 -1.77
N LEU A 67 10.35 3.88 -2.96
CA LEU A 67 11.10 3.04 -3.89
C LEU A 67 12.51 2.68 -3.39
N ASP A 68 13.06 3.43 -2.41
CA ASP A 68 14.41 3.24 -1.87
C ASP A 68 14.46 2.23 -0.71
N TYR A 69 13.30 1.83 -0.17
CA TYR A 69 13.20 0.91 0.97
C TYR A 69 12.01 -0.07 0.85
N PRO A 70 11.78 -0.70 -0.32
CA PRO A 70 10.61 -1.55 -0.56
C PRO A 70 10.54 -2.76 0.38
N GLU A 71 11.66 -3.23 0.92
CA GLU A 71 11.75 -4.34 1.88
C GLU A 71 11.15 -4.01 3.26
N HIS A 72 10.95 -2.72 3.56
CA HIS A 72 10.32 -2.27 4.79
C HIS A 72 8.84 -1.96 4.62
N LEU A 73 8.34 -1.96 3.38
CA LEU A 73 6.93 -1.80 3.06
C LEU A 73 6.25 -3.17 3.17
N VAL A 74 5.65 -3.44 4.33
CA VAL A 74 4.93 -4.68 4.57
C VAL A 74 3.59 -4.39 5.21
N ASN A 75 2.58 -5.10 4.75
CA ASN A 75 1.25 -5.10 5.35
C ASN A 75 1.02 -6.47 6.00
N ASP A 76 1.05 -6.48 7.33
CA ASP A 76 0.87 -7.70 8.12
C ASP A 76 -0.54 -8.32 7.96
N LEU A 77 -1.52 -7.54 7.46
CA LEU A 77 -2.87 -8.04 7.15
C LEU A 77 -2.98 -8.69 5.76
N GLN A 78 -1.96 -8.57 4.91
CA GLN A 78 -2.02 -9.10 3.55
C GLN A 78 -2.24 -10.62 3.48
N PRO A 79 -1.53 -11.47 4.27
CA PRO A 79 -1.78 -12.91 4.28
C PRO A 79 -3.22 -13.25 4.65
N ALA A 80 -3.79 -12.53 5.61
CA ALA A 80 -5.18 -12.68 6.03
C ALA A 80 -6.17 -12.23 4.93
N ALA A 81 -5.92 -11.10 4.28
CA ALA A 81 -6.74 -10.62 3.18
C ALA A 81 -6.74 -11.60 1.99
N ILE A 82 -5.57 -12.14 1.62
CA ILE A 82 -5.43 -13.16 0.56
C ILE A 82 -6.08 -14.47 0.97
N SER A 83 -5.97 -14.90 2.23
CA SER A 83 -6.64 -16.11 2.73
C SER A 83 -8.16 -16.01 2.64
N LEU A 84 -8.73 -14.82 2.87
CA LEU A 84 -10.17 -14.59 2.74
C LEU A 84 -10.60 -14.39 1.28
N ARG A 85 -9.71 -13.90 0.43
CA ARG A 85 -9.99 -13.59 -0.98
C ARG A 85 -8.76 -13.83 -1.86
N PRO A 86 -8.54 -15.08 -2.30
CA PRO A 86 -7.38 -15.44 -3.12
C PRO A 86 -7.31 -14.69 -4.45
N GLU A 87 -8.42 -14.13 -4.94
CA GLU A 87 -8.46 -13.33 -6.16
C GLU A 87 -7.59 -12.07 -6.11
N ILE A 88 -7.23 -11.60 -4.90
CA ILE A 88 -6.30 -10.48 -4.69
C ILE A 88 -4.91 -10.77 -5.28
N GLU A 89 -4.52 -12.03 -5.42
CA GLU A 89 -3.26 -12.41 -6.07
C GLU A 89 -3.18 -11.93 -7.52
N LYS A 90 -4.31 -11.91 -8.25
CA LYS A 90 -4.34 -11.50 -9.66
C LYS A 90 -3.89 -10.06 -9.88
N PRO A 91 -4.48 -9.03 -9.22
CA PRO A 91 -4.00 -7.66 -9.37
C PRO A 91 -2.59 -7.47 -8.81
N LEU A 92 -2.19 -8.17 -7.73
CA LEU A 92 -0.81 -8.11 -7.23
C LEU A 92 0.21 -8.60 -8.26
N GLN A 93 -0.07 -9.73 -8.91
CA GLN A 93 0.78 -10.29 -9.97
C GLN A 93 0.80 -9.39 -11.21
N ALA A 94 -0.34 -8.80 -11.58
CA ALA A 94 -0.43 -7.86 -12.69
C ALA A 94 0.45 -6.62 -12.45
N LEU A 95 0.38 -6.03 -11.26
CA LEU A 95 1.23 -4.89 -10.87
C LEU A 95 2.72 -5.24 -10.93
N ARG A 96 3.11 -6.40 -10.40
CA ARG A 96 4.51 -6.89 -10.46
C ARG A 96 4.96 -7.09 -11.90
N SER A 97 4.12 -7.69 -12.74
CA SER A 97 4.42 -7.97 -14.15
C SER A 97 4.53 -6.69 -14.98
N ALA A 98 3.77 -5.65 -14.61
CA ALA A 98 3.84 -4.31 -15.19
C ALA A 98 5.02 -3.47 -14.67
N GLY A 99 5.93 -4.05 -13.87
CA GLY A 99 7.16 -3.40 -13.42
C GLY A 99 7.02 -2.56 -12.15
N ALA A 100 5.99 -2.79 -11.33
CA ALA A 100 5.92 -2.14 -10.01
C ALA A 100 7.15 -2.50 -9.16
N ALA A 101 7.84 -1.49 -8.62
CA ALA A 101 8.98 -1.69 -7.73
C ALA A 101 8.57 -2.39 -6.42
N HIS A 102 7.33 -2.17 -6.00
CA HIS A 102 6.71 -2.87 -4.89
C HIS A 102 5.20 -2.99 -5.15
N ALA A 103 4.60 -4.12 -4.80
CA ALA A 103 3.16 -4.35 -4.93
C ALA A 103 2.59 -5.07 -3.71
N MET A 104 1.54 -4.50 -3.12
CA MET A 104 0.95 -4.99 -1.88
C MET A 104 -0.53 -4.58 -1.73
N VAL A 105 -1.21 -5.17 -0.76
CA VAL A 105 -2.56 -4.79 -0.34
C VAL A 105 -2.48 -3.53 0.52
N THR A 106 -3.39 -2.57 0.30
CA THR A 106 -3.54 -1.41 1.19
C THR A 106 -4.53 -1.71 2.33
N GLY A 107 -4.08 -1.52 3.58
CA GLY A 107 -4.88 -1.78 4.78
C GLY A 107 -5.40 -3.22 4.87
N SER A 108 -6.66 -3.40 5.27
CA SER A 108 -7.33 -4.71 5.28
C SER A 108 -7.70 -5.24 3.88
N GLY A 109 -7.39 -4.48 2.82
CA GLY A 109 -7.76 -4.82 1.45
C GLY A 109 -9.23 -4.60 1.14
N PRO A 110 -9.72 -5.09 -0.02
CA PRO A 110 -9.03 -5.94 -1.00
C PRO A 110 -8.23 -5.17 -2.06
N THR A 111 -8.11 -3.84 -1.95
CA THR A 111 -7.38 -3.02 -2.94
C THR A 111 -5.90 -3.38 -2.95
N ALA A 112 -5.39 -3.75 -4.12
CA ALA A 112 -3.96 -3.88 -4.37
C ALA A 112 -3.40 -2.55 -4.89
N PHE A 113 -2.14 -2.25 -4.58
CA PHE A 113 -1.44 -1.11 -5.16
C PHE A 113 0.00 -1.46 -5.53
N GLY A 114 0.53 -0.73 -6.51
CA GLY A 114 1.91 -0.82 -6.95
C GLY A 114 2.59 0.55 -6.95
N LEU A 115 3.88 0.58 -6.60
CA LEU A 115 4.73 1.77 -6.64
C LEU A 115 5.55 1.82 -7.94
N PHE A 116 5.62 2.99 -8.54
CA PHE A 116 6.32 3.28 -9.80
C PHE A 116 7.19 4.52 -9.66
N GLU A 117 8.18 4.66 -10.55
CA GLU A 117 9.15 5.77 -10.52
C GLU A 117 8.48 7.15 -10.52
N ASP A 118 7.45 7.34 -11.34
CA ASP A 118 6.72 8.60 -11.43
C ASP A 118 5.25 8.41 -11.82
N LEU A 119 4.49 9.51 -11.78
CA LEU A 119 3.07 9.53 -12.11
C LEU A 119 2.81 9.15 -13.58
N ALA A 120 3.70 9.53 -14.50
CA ALA A 120 3.52 9.25 -15.92
C ALA A 120 3.61 7.74 -16.21
N GLY A 121 4.59 7.07 -15.61
CA GLY A 121 4.72 5.62 -15.64
C GLY A 121 3.52 4.92 -15.02
N ALA A 122 3.06 5.38 -13.85
CA ALA A 122 1.85 4.84 -13.23
C ALA A 122 0.60 5.01 -14.12
N GLN A 123 0.44 6.15 -14.80
CA GLN A 123 -0.67 6.40 -15.73
C GLN A 123 -0.64 5.45 -16.93
N ALA A 124 0.54 5.24 -17.51
CA ALA A 124 0.71 4.30 -18.62
C ALA A 124 0.34 2.88 -18.19
N VAL A 125 0.81 2.43 -17.03
CA VAL A 125 0.50 1.11 -16.49
C VAL A 125 -1.00 0.97 -16.16
N ALA A 126 -1.63 1.98 -15.55
CA ALA A 126 -3.06 1.95 -15.29
C ALA A 126 -3.89 1.82 -16.58
N ALA A 127 -3.47 2.50 -17.65
CA ALA A 127 -4.11 2.39 -18.97
C ALA A 127 -3.91 1.00 -19.60
N GLU A 128 -2.71 0.41 -19.47
CA GLU A 128 -2.43 -0.96 -19.92
C GLU A 128 -3.31 -1.98 -19.17
N LEU A 129 -3.44 -1.83 -17.86
CA LEU A 129 -4.20 -2.74 -17.02
C LEU A 129 -5.72 -2.56 -17.13
N ALA A 130 -6.21 -1.49 -17.74
CA ALA A 130 -7.63 -1.13 -17.79
C ALA A 130 -8.52 -2.20 -18.45
N GLU A 131 -7.99 -2.98 -19.39
CA GLU A 131 -8.75 -4.07 -20.03
C GLU A 131 -9.07 -5.20 -19.03
N SER A 132 -8.09 -5.56 -18.18
CA SER A 132 -8.25 -6.61 -17.16
C SER A 132 -8.79 -6.08 -15.84
N PHE A 133 -8.54 -4.80 -15.55
CA PHE A 133 -8.88 -4.10 -14.31
C PHE A 133 -9.44 -2.70 -14.62
N PRO A 134 -10.72 -2.60 -15.02
CA PRO A 134 -11.33 -1.31 -15.40
C PRO A 134 -11.36 -0.26 -14.27
N SER A 135 -11.18 -0.70 -13.01
CA SER A 135 -11.09 0.15 -11.83
C SER A 135 -9.68 0.67 -11.53
N ALA A 136 -8.68 0.34 -12.36
CA ALA A 136 -7.31 0.78 -12.15
C ALA A 136 -7.19 2.31 -12.19
N ILE A 137 -6.56 2.89 -11.16
CA ILE A 137 -6.38 4.34 -11.01
C ILE A 137 -4.90 4.63 -10.78
N ALA A 138 -4.36 5.63 -11.47
CA ALA A 138 -3.02 6.16 -11.22
C ALA A 138 -3.08 7.45 -10.39
N THR A 139 -2.19 7.57 -9.42
CA THR A 139 -2.05 8.76 -8.56
C THR A 139 -0.61 8.91 -8.07
N GLY A 140 -0.32 9.97 -7.33
CA GLY A 140 0.96 10.22 -6.68
C GLY A 140 0.78 10.94 -5.34
N PRO A 141 1.87 11.28 -4.63
CA PRO A 141 1.79 11.99 -3.35
C PRO A 141 1.01 13.31 -3.45
N LEU A 142 0.06 13.53 -2.53
CA LEU A 142 -0.82 14.70 -2.49
C LEU A 142 -0.06 16.01 -2.64
N ALA A 143 -0.29 16.79 -3.70
CA ALA A 143 0.33 18.10 -3.91
C ALA A 143 0.02 19.10 -2.76
N PRO A 144 0.84 20.15 -2.54
CA PRO A 144 0.69 21.08 -1.41
C PRO A 144 -0.66 21.84 -1.33
N GLU A 145 -1.52 21.76 -2.34
CA GLU A 145 -2.70 22.64 -2.50
C GLU A 145 -4.03 21.88 -2.68
N ALA A 146 -4.11 20.59 -2.38
CA ALA A 146 -5.41 19.94 -2.25
C ALA A 146 -6.05 20.35 -0.92
N GLU A 147 -6.70 21.51 -0.89
CA GLU A 147 -7.65 21.85 0.16
C GLU A 147 -8.63 20.67 0.31
N VAL A 148 -8.65 20.07 1.50
CA VAL A 148 -9.77 19.23 1.91
C VAL A 148 -10.95 20.19 2.04
N GLY A 149 -11.76 20.28 0.98
CA GLY A 149 -13.02 21.01 1.03
C GLY A 149 -13.84 20.54 2.24
N PRO A 150 -14.48 21.44 2.98
CA PRO A 150 -15.18 21.08 4.20
C PRO A 150 -16.27 20.04 3.90
N ALA A 151 -16.35 19.06 4.80
CA ALA A 151 -17.38 18.02 4.84
C ALA A 151 -18.79 18.59 5.06
#